data_AF-S6F0L7-F1
#
_entry.id   AF-S6F0L7-F1
#
_cell.length_a   1.000
_cell.length_b   1.000
_cell.length_c   1.000
_cell.angle_alpha   90.00
_cell.angle_beta   90.00
_cell.angle_gamma   90.00
#
_symmetry.space_group_name_H-M   'P 1'
#
loop_
_entity.id
_entity.type
_entity.pdbx_description
1 polymer ?
#
loop_
_entity_poly.entity_id
_entity_poly.type
_entity_poly.pdbx_seq_one_letter_code
_entity_poly.pdbx_strand_id
1 'polypeptide(L)' 'MKSLLERVEEVFKGTELRVTKSKLNENGNLKVWILNSKNEELFWLYVKEENGEIVWC' A
#
# COMPACT_ATOMS: atom_id res chain seq x y z
N MET A 1 16.20 -2.67 7.31
CA MET A 1 14.82 -2.41 7.76
C MET A 1 13.98 -2.24 6.50
N LYS A 2 12.84 -2.91 6.36
CA LYS A 2 11.97 -2.77 5.18
C LYS A 2 11.25 -1.42 5.23
N SER A 3 11.06 -0.79 4.08
CA SER A 3 10.24 0.41 3.93
C SER A 3 8.76 0.11 4.18
N LEU A 4 7.97 1.15 4.49
CA LEU A 4 6.52 1.01 4.62
C LEU A 4 5.88 0.41 3.34
N LEU A 5 6.36 0.81 2.15
CA LEU A 5 5.88 0.28 0.88
C LEU A 5 6.13 -1.23 0.76
N GLU A 6 7.35 -1.70 1.01
CA GLU A 6 7.68 -3.13 0.95
C GLU A 6 6.83 -3.95 1.93
N ARG A 7 6.59 -3.41 3.13
CA ARG A 7 5.75 -4.08 4.12
C ARG A 7 4.28 -4.14 3.67
N VAL A 8 3.78 -3.10 3.00
CA VAL A 8 2.42 -3.09 2.43
C VAL A 8 2.31 -4.06 1.26
N GLU A 9 3.31 -4.14 0.37
CA GLU A 9 3.36 -5.14 -0.69
C GLU A 9 3.31 -6.57 -0.13
N GLU A 10 3.94 -6.81 1.02
CA GLU A 10 3.89 -8.09 1.72
C GLU A 10 2.52 -8.48 2.24
N VAL A 11 1.67 -7.51 2.62
CA VAL A 11 0.28 -7.80 3.02
C VAL A 11 -0.52 -8.43 1.89
N PHE A 12 -0.23 -8.04 0.65
CA PHE A 12 -0.94 -8.55 -0.53
C PHE A 12 -0.29 -9.80 -1.14
N LYS A 13 0.89 -10.22 -0.68
CA LYS A 13 1.52 -11.46 -1.15
C LYS A 13 0.60 -12.65 -0.88
N GLY A 14 0.32 -13.44 -1.92
CA GLY A 14 -0.58 -14.60 -1.84
C GLY A 14 -2.06 -14.27 -2.06
N THR A 15 -2.40 -12.98 -2.24
CA THR A 15 -3.73 -12.55 -2.70
C THR A 15 -3.72 -12.35 -4.21
N GLU A 16 -4.91 -12.19 -4.81
CA GLU A 16 -5.04 -11.74 -6.21
C GLU A 16 -4.84 -10.22 -6.38
N LEU A 17 -4.49 -9.52 -5.30
CA LEU A 17 -4.30 -8.07 -5.28
C LEU A 17 -2.81 -7.73 -5.31
N ARG A 18 -2.49 -6.57 -5.88
CA ARG A 18 -1.12 -6.04 -5.90
C ARG A 18 -1.06 -4.52 -5.87
N VAL A 19 -0.05 -3.99 -5.18
CA VAL A 19 0.31 -2.57 -5.26
C VAL A 19 0.92 -2.30 -6.64
N THR A 20 0.46 -1.26 -7.34
CA THR A 20 0.99 -0.87 -8.67
C THR A 20 1.73 0.46 -8.66
N LYS A 21 1.30 1.38 -7.79
CA LYS A 21 1.84 2.72 -7.67
C LYS A 21 1.83 3.12 -6.22
N SER A 22 2.74 4.02 -5.87
CA SER A 22 2.74 4.67 -4.57
C SER A 22 3.15 6.13 -4.68
N LYS A 23 2.64 6.96 -3.76
CA LYS A 23 2.95 8.40 -3.70
C LYS A 23 2.75 8.91 -2.27
N LEU A 24 3.70 9.67 -1.74
CA LEU A 24 3.51 10.38 -0.47
C LEU A 24 2.60 11.60 -0.67
N ASN A 25 1.68 11.83 0.26
CA ASN A 25 0.90 13.07 0.33
C ASN A 25 1.62 14.12 1.20
N GLU A 26 1.01 15.30 1.33
CA GLU A 26 1.51 16.42 2.13
C GLU A 26 1.66 16.11 3.62
N ASN A 27 0.90 15.14 4.13
CA ASN A 27 0.96 14.70 5.53
C ASN A 27 1.99 13.59 5.77
N GLY A 28 2.74 13.18 4.74
CA GLY A 28 3.70 12.08 4.82
C GLY A 28 3.05 10.68 4.79
N ASN A 29 1.75 10.58 4.54
CA ASN A 29 1.08 9.29 4.36
C ASN A 29 1.35 8.77 2.95
N LEU A 30 1.63 7.47 2.85
CA LEU A 30 1.86 6.78 1.60
C LEU A 30 0.51 6.38 0.99
N LYS A 31 0.16 6.98 -0.14
CA LYS A 31 -0.94 6.51 -0.98
C LYS A 31 -0.49 5.32 -1.79
N VAL A 32 -1.28 4.24 -1.81
CA VAL A 32 -1.04 3.06 -2.66
C VAL A 32 -2.27 2.78 -3.52
N TRP A 33 -2.03 2.33 -4.76
CA TRP A 33 -3.07 1.92 -5.70
C TRP A 33 -3.04 0.40 -5.84
N ILE A 34 -4.22 -0.23 -5.79
CA ILE A 34 -4.37 -1.68 -5.77
C ILE A 34 -5.05 -2.15 -7.05
N LEU A 35 -4.41 -3.09 -7.74
CA LEU A 35 -4.97 -3.80 -8.89
C LEU A 35 -5.39 -5.22 -8.50
N ASN A 36 -6.33 -5.78 -9.25
CA ASN A 36 -6.60 -7.22 -9.25
C ASN A 36 -5.67 -8.00 -10.21
N SER A 37 -5.86 -9.31 -10.28
CA SER A 37 -5.15 -10.24 -11.18
C SER A 37 -5.36 -9.94 -12.67
N LYS A 38 -6.40 -9.18 -13.03
CA LYS A 38 -6.71 -8.73 -14.40
C LYS A 38 -6.10 -7.37 -14.75
N ASN A 39 -5.29 -6.79 -13.86
CA ASN A 39 -4.71 -5.44 -13.99
C ASN A 39 -5.74 -4.30 -13.97
N GLU A 40 -6.93 -4.56 -13.44
CA GLU A 40 -7.95 -3.52 -13.25
C GLU A 40 -7.70 -2.83 -11.90
N GLU A 41 -7.69 -1.49 -11.90
CA GLU A 41 -7.59 -0.71 -10.68
C GLU A 41 -8.89 -0.80 -9.91
N LEU A 42 -8.84 -1.38 -8.71
CA LEU A 42 -10.01 -1.53 -7.87
C LEU A 42 -10.20 -0.31 -6.96
N PHE A 43 -9.13 0.07 -6.25
CA PHE A 43 -9.16 1.15 -5.27
C PHE A 43 -7.75 1.65 -4.95
N TRP A 44 -7.71 2.76 -4.23
CA TRP A 44 -6.51 3.30 -3.59
C TRP A 44 -6.80 3.58 -2.13
N LEU A 45 -5.75 3.69 -1.33
CA LEU A 45 -5.85 3.97 0.10
C LEU A 45 -4.60 4.68 0.61
N TYR A 46 -4.72 5.36 1.75
CA TYR A 46 -3.56 5.89 2.46
C TYR A 46 -3.09 4.90 3.51
N VAL A 47 -1.79 4.84 3.70
CA VAL A 47 -1.12 4.11 4.77
C VAL A 47 -0.11 5.01 5.45
N LYS A 48 0.04 4.82 6.75
CA LYS A 48 1.10 5.44 7.55
C LYS A 48 1.72 4.40 8.47
N GLU A 49 2.84 4.77 9.07
CA GLU A 49 3.48 3.99 10.12
C GLU A 49 3.24 4.67 11.47
N GLU A 50 2.66 3.94 12.43
CA GLU A 50 2.51 4.39 13.81
C GLU A 50 3.04 3.32 14.75
N ASN A 51 3.98 3.68 15.63
CA ASN A 51 4.63 2.75 16.56
C ASN A 51 5.22 1.49 15.88
N GLY A 52 5.68 1.63 14.63
CA GLY A 52 6.21 0.52 13.84
C GLY A 52 5.14 -0.37 13.19
N GLU A 53 3.85 -0.07 13.33
CA GLU A 53 2.74 -0.81 12.71
C GLU A 53 2.19 -0.08 11.47
N ILE A 54 1.63 -0.85 10.54
CA ILE A 54 0.93 -0.30 9.36
C ILE A 54 -0.47 0.13 9.80
N VAL A 55 -0.81 1.39 9.58
CA VAL A 55 -2.16 1.92 9.83
C VAL A 55 -2.79 2.35 8.51
N TRP A 56 -3.99 1.83 8.24
CA TRP A 56 -4.80 2.14 7.06
C TRP A 56 -5.67 3.38 7.34
N CYS A 57 -5.67 4.36 6.44
CA CYS A 57 -6.33 5.67 6.60
C CYS A 57 -7.20 6.03 5.40
#